data_AF-A0A2T3KDV0-F1
#
_entry.id   AF-A0A2T3KDV0-F1
#
_cell.length_a   1.000
_cell.length_b   1.000
_cell.length_c   1.000
_cell.angle_alpha   90.00
_cell.angle_beta   90.00
_cell.angle_gamma   90.00
#
_symmetry.space_group_name_H-M   'P 1'
#
loop_
_entity.id
_entity.type
_entity.pdbx_description
1 polymer ?
#
loop_
_entity_poly.entity_id
_entity_poly.type
_entity_poly.pdbx_seq_one_letter_code
_entity_poly.pdbx_strand_id
1 'polypeptide(L)'
;MINDLYFKYQPRYYNGEISSYEALLRSHIQNFNVEEFVCSIECAASFDLEIIRKVLQDRKSLSIGDDVSISLNISIASLLDDYFLDECLGIFEYEKNITLELTNHDQTDDFDNLQNSILCLKNKGVKFALDDYGKGYFNTDIFLYLDVDYIKLDRRLIRNIEHNYISYSVLKSKYDHIVNVVNKVVIIEGIETFEQFNLVKEFGDMFYQGFYFSKAITAAEIQKTEPILNYKINVRKQFSLKLDQAIFDLNRSQDPKNVQQAIENIKSIDKYNIIGLTSNTFDLYSERQRINKNYREIIKNKTSSHFMLAALVVCGSDGAVVIRDKDGNVIFNNDHFINYIGIDLVGMPVEEACEKVADYRTCLNVDNELLLSDSCFMMSDEVIETKNGSELVHIYRQKVSNFGQHFVICSVYEATDTIIIDELTNCYQKNYLSSSYMNQHKVLVFVDLDGFKEINDSFGHYIGDEVLRDFSLTMKDMLRDADVMVRFGGDEFVILLNSHVIKNVKQRIEQLRQSIEYYFNKKDTQLSFSYGIASLQDGVELALKRADTAMYKEKSLRKKQLRVV
;
A
#
# COMPACT_ATOMS: atom_id res chain seq x y z
N MET A 1 25.25 -8.34 -28.80
CA MET A 1 23.81 -8.41 -28.47
C MET A 1 23.10 -7.06 -28.61
N ILE A 2 23.69 -5.93 -28.18
CA ILE A 2 23.03 -4.60 -28.29
C ILE A 2 22.87 -4.11 -29.75
N ASN A 3 23.69 -4.61 -30.68
CA ASN A 3 23.56 -4.32 -32.11
C ASN A 3 22.27 -4.86 -32.75
N ASP A 4 21.62 -5.87 -32.16
CA ASP A 4 20.35 -6.43 -32.64
C ASP A 4 19.13 -5.77 -32.01
N LEU A 5 19.36 -4.83 -31.08
CA LEU A 5 18.34 -4.02 -30.43
C LEU A 5 18.10 -2.74 -31.21
N TYR A 6 16.86 -2.29 -31.25
CA TYR A 6 16.44 -1.03 -31.86
C TYR A 6 15.34 -0.38 -31.03
N PHE A 7 15.08 0.91 -31.24
CA PHE A 7 14.02 1.63 -30.55
C PHE A 7 12.80 1.82 -31.44
N LYS A 8 11.63 1.67 -30.83
CA LYS A 8 10.40 2.29 -31.32
C LYS A 8 9.99 3.39 -30.36
N TYR A 9 9.31 4.38 -30.89
CA TYR A 9 8.91 5.58 -30.19
C TYR A 9 7.39 5.59 -30.10
N GLN A 10 6.85 5.61 -28.88
CA GLN A 10 5.42 5.72 -28.69
C GLN A 10 5.06 7.18 -28.36
N PRO A 11 4.17 7.83 -29.14
CA PRO A 11 3.79 9.21 -28.87
C PRO A 11 2.91 9.32 -27.63
N ARG A 12 3.16 10.38 -26.87
CA ARG A 12 2.37 10.81 -25.72
C ARG A 12 1.72 12.15 -26.04
N TYR A 13 0.45 12.25 -25.70
CA TYR A 13 -0.39 13.36 -26.09
C TYR A 13 -0.77 14.22 -24.88
N TYR A 14 -0.90 15.51 -25.13
CA TYR A 14 -1.46 16.49 -24.21
C TYR A 14 -2.38 17.41 -25.02
N ASN A 15 -3.62 17.60 -24.57
CA ASN A 15 -4.62 18.44 -25.26
C ASN A 15 -4.81 18.15 -26.76
N GLY A 16 -4.59 16.91 -27.19
CA GLY A 16 -4.75 16.47 -28.58
C GLY A 16 -3.50 16.58 -29.43
N GLU A 17 -2.41 17.15 -28.90
CA GLU A 17 -1.14 17.32 -29.59
C GLU A 17 -0.06 16.39 -29.02
N ILE A 18 0.91 16.01 -29.83
CA ILE A 18 2.04 15.18 -29.39
C ILE A 18 2.98 16.05 -28.57
N SER A 19 3.21 15.68 -27.31
CA SER A 19 4.11 16.41 -26.41
C SER A 19 5.45 15.73 -26.19
N SER A 20 5.48 14.40 -26.24
CA SER A 20 6.71 13.65 -26.03
C SER A 20 6.62 12.29 -26.70
N TYR A 21 7.76 11.63 -26.82
CA TYR A 21 7.86 10.24 -27.24
C TYR A 21 8.52 9.42 -26.15
N GLU A 22 7.99 8.24 -25.87
CA GLU A 22 8.66 7.24 -25.03
C GLU A 22 9.48 6.30 -25.91
N ALA A 23 10.77 6.17 -25.60
CA ALA A 23 11.68 5.27 -26.31
C ALA A 23 11.56 3.86 -25.72
N LEU A 24 11.05 2.94 -26.53
CA LEU A 24 10.77 1.56 -26.16
C LEU A 24 11.74 0.61 -26.87
N LEU A 25 12.52 -0.11 -26.07
CA LEU A 25 13.49 -1.09 -26.56
C LEU A 25 12.80 -2.27 -27.25
N ARG A 26 13.28 -2.66 -28.42
CA ARG A 26 12.81 -3.80 -29.20
C ARG A 26 13.98 -4.61 -29.73
N SER A 27 13.72 -5.86 -30.08
CA SER A 27 14.70 -6.77 -30.67
C SER A 27 14.18 -7.32 -31.99
N HIS A 28 15.10 -7.62 -32.92
CA HIS A 28 14.77 -8.36 -34.14
C HIS A 28 14.59 -9.87 -33.89
N ILE A 29 14.92 -10.34 -32.68
CA ILE A 29 14.77 -11.74 -32.27
C ILE A 29 13.30 -12.05 -32.02
N GLN A 30 12.81 -13.14 -32.61
CA GLN A 30 11.42 -13.61 -32.46
C GLN A 30 11.19 -14.11 -31.02
N ASN A 31 10.05 -13.77 -30.41
CA ASN A 31 9.69 -14.09 -29.01
C ASN A 31 10.66 -13.53 -27.95
N PHE A 32 11.38 -12.45 -28.26
CA PHE A 32 12.23 -11.78 -27.28
C PHE A 32 11.40 -11.09 -26.19
N ASN A 33 11.54 -11.53 -24.94
CA ASN A 33 10.97 -10.86 -23.79
C ASN A 33 11.95 -9.77 -23.29
N VAL A 34 11.59 -8.51 -23.55
CA VAL A 34 12.40 -7.35 -23.17
C VAL A 34 12.54 -7.23 -21.66
N GLU A 35 11.48 -7.54 -20.91
CA GLU A 35 11.44 -7.41 -19.45
C GLU A 35 12.39 -8.44 -18.80
N GLU A 36 12.32 -9.71 -19.22
CA GLU A 36 13.28 -10.75 -18.78
C GLU A 36 14.72 -10.40 -19.15
N PHE A 37 14.94 -9.87 -20.36
CA PHE A 37 16.27 -9.47 -20.79
C PHE A 37 16.84 -8.34 -19.92
N VAL A 38 16.06 -7.29 -19.67
CA VAL A 38 16.48 -6.17 -18.82
C VAL A 38 16.76 -6.66 -17.40
N CYS A 39 15.94 -7.56 -16.85
CA CYS A 39 16.17 -8.17 -15.54
C CYS A 39 17.43 -9.05 -15.49
N SER A 40 17.92 -9.55 -16.64
CA SER A 40 19.14 -10.36 -16.72
C SER A 40 20.44 -9.54 -16.83
N ILE A 41 20.35 -8.23 -16.96
CA ILE A 41 21.52 -7.35 -17.08
C ILE A 41 22.23 -7.24 -15.73
N GLU A 42 23.51 -7.65 -15.68
CA GLU A 42 24.32 -7.58 -14.45
C GLU A 42 24.68 -6.14 -14.03
N CYS A 43 24.93 -5.25 -15.00
CA CYS A 43 25.33 -3.87 -14.74
C CYS A 43 24.33 -2.90 -15.37
N ALA A 44 23.32 -2.49 -14.59
CA ALA A 44 22.27 -1.57 -15.02
C ALA A 44 22.84 -0.22 -15.50
N ALA A 45 23.79 0.36 -14.76
CA ALA A 45 24.41 1.64 -15.08
C ALA A 45 25.03 1.68 -16.49
N SER A 46 25.88 0.70 -16.83
CA SER A 46 26.53 0.64 -18.14
C SER A 46 25.51 0.45 -19.26
N PHE A 47 24.51 -0.40 -19.04
CA PHE A 47 23.45 -0.66 -19.99
C PHE A 47 22.59 0.59 -20.25
N ASP A 48 22.11 1.24 -19.20
CA ASP A 48 21.27 2.44 -19.31
C ASP A 48 22.03 3.59 -19.99
N LEU A 49 23.34 3.76 -19.75
CA LEU A 49 24.17 4.73 -20.49
C LEU A 49 24.24 4.43 -21.99
N GLU A 50 24.38 3.17 -22.38
CA GLU A 50 24.38 2.79 -23.79
C GLU A 50 23.02 3.05 -24.45
N ILE A 51 21.92 2.76 -23.74
CA ILE A 51 20.55 3.06 -24.17
C ILE A 51 20.36 4.56 -24.38
N ILE A 52 20.77 5.40 -23.41
CA ILE A 52 20.72 6.86 -23.50
C ILE A 52 21.49 7.33 -24.74
N ARG A 53 22.75 6.90 -24.91
CA ARG A 53 23.59 7.32 -26.05
C ARG A 53 22.97 6.93 -27.39
N LYS A 54 22.36 5.74 -27.49
CA LYS A 54 21.73 5.26 -28.72
C LYS A 54 20.47 6.05 -29.07
N VAL A 55 19.61 6.32 -28.09
CA VAL A 55 18.40 7.14 -28.31
C VAL A 55 18.75 8.59 -28.66
N LEU A 56 19.80 9.15 -28.07
CA LEU A 56 20.30 10.49 -28.44
C LEU A 56 20.87 10.52 -29.86
N GLN A 57 21.47 9.43 -30.34
CA GLN A 57 21.87 9.31 -31.75
C GLN A 57 20.65 9.28 -32.67
N ASP A 58 19.65 8.45 -32.34
CA ASP A 58 18.40 8.39 -33.10
C ASP A 58 17.72 9.77 -33.14
N ARG A 59 17.69 10.49 -32.01
CA ARG A 59 17.09 11.83 -31.90
C ARG A 59 17.59 12.81 -32.95
N LYS A 60 18.89 12.76 -33.31
CA LYS A 60 19.46 13.64 -34.35
C LYS A 60 18.85 13.40 -35.73
N SER A 61 18.33 12.21 -35.97
CA SER A 61 17.65 11.83 -37.21
C SER A 61 16.13 11.98 -37.15
N LEU A 62 15.55 12.18 -35.96
CA LEU A 62 14.12 12.37 -35.78
C LEU A 62 13.70 13.76 -36.29
N SER A 63 12.63 13.80 -37.07
CA SER A 63 12.00 15.05 -37.54
C SER A 63 11.05 15.64 -36.49
N ILE A 64 11.47 15.69 -35.22
CA ILE A 64 10.69 16.25 -34.11
C ILE A 64 11.10 17.72 -33.87
N GLY A 65 10.16 18.54 -33.40
CA GLY A 65 10.48 19.90 -32.96
C GLY A 65 11.43 19.89 -31.75
N ASP A 66 12.29 20.90 -31.63
CA ASP A 66 13.28 20.97 -30.54
C ASP A 66 12.65 20.88 -29.14
N ASP A 67 11.39 21.32 -29.00
CA ASP A 67 10.61 21.34 -27.76
C ASP A 67 9.98 19.99 -27.37
N VAL A 68 9.99 19.00 -28.27
CA VAL A 68 9.40 17.67 -28.01
C VAL A 68 10.33 16.87 -27.11
N SER A 69 9.80 16.37 -26.00
CA SER A 69 10.61 15.58 -25.05
C SER A 69 10.73 14.11 -25.46
N ILE A 70 11.86 13.48 -25.16
CA ILE A 70 12.03 12.03 -25.24
C ILE A 70 12.12 11.45 -23.83
N SER A 71 11.33 10.42 -23.56
CA SER A 71 11.30 9.69 -22.29
C SER A 71 12.07 8.38 -22.41
N LEU A 72 12.89 8.07 -21.41
CA LEU A 72 13.79 6.93 -21.36
C LEU A 72 13.59 6.17 -20.05
N ASN A 73 13.34 4.87 -20.14
CA ASN A 73 13.26 3.99 -18.99
C ASN A 73 14.67 3.72 -18.43
N ILE A 74 14.85 3.93 -17.14
CA ILE A 74 16.09 3.68 -16.41
C ILE A 74 15.82 2.92 -15.11
N SER A 75 16.80 2.17 -14.64
CA SER A 75 16.75 1.50 -13.34
C SER A 75 17.11 2.47 -12.21
N ILE A 76 16.49 2.32 -11.04
CA ILE A 76 16.93 3.02 -9.82
C ILE A 76 18.39 2.69 -9.49
N ALA A 77 18.84 1.45 -9.73
CA ALA A 77 20.22 1.04 -9.46
C ALA A 77 21.24 1.88 -10.23
N SER A 78 20.89 2.34 -11.44
CA SER A 78 21.73 3.22 -12.26
C SER A 78 21.86 4.62 -11.63
N LEU A 79 20.81 5.16 -11.00
CA LEU A 79 20.88 6.46 -10.33
C LEU A 79 21.67 6.46 -9.02
N LEU A 80 21.89 5.28 -8.44
CA LEU A 80 22.72 5.10 -7.25
C LEU A 80 24.19 4.81 -7.60
N ASP A 81 24.52 4.71 -8.88
CA ASP A 81 25.88 4.53 -9.37
C ASP A 81 26.51 5.88 -9.71
N ASP A 82 27.64 6.20 -9.07
CA ASP A 82 28.33 7.48 -9.24
C ASP A 82 28.84 7.68 -10.67
N TYR A 83 29.29 6.61 -11.34
CA TYR A 83 29.81 6.69 -12.70
C TYR A 83 28.68 7.01 -13.70
N PHE A 84 27.52 6.38 -13.54
CA PHE A 84 26.32 6.72 -14.32
C PHE A 84 25.93 8.18 -14.16
N LEU A 85 25.92 8.68 -12.92
CA LEU A 85 25.52 10.04 -12.61
C LEU A 85 26.46 11.07 -13.25
N ASP A 86 27.78 10.87 -13.13
CA ASP A 86 28.79 11.75 -13.70
C ASP A 86 28.71 11.82 -15.23
N GLU A 87 28.55 10.68 -15.90
CA GLU A 87 28.37 10.63 -17.35
C GLU A 87 27.08 11.34 -17.79
N CYS A 88 25.97 11.11 -17.08
CA CYS A 88 24.69 11.76 -17.34
C CYS A 88 24.77 13.28 -17.16
N LEU A 89 25.48 13.77 -16.14
CA LEU A 89 25.70 15.20 -15.93
C LEU A 89 26.43 15.85 -17.12
N GLY A 90 27.40 15.16 -17.72
CA GLY A 90 28.10 15.61 -18.92
C GLY A 90 27.23 15.58 -20.18
N ILE A 91 26.40 14.55 -20.35
CA ILE A 91 25.49 14.41 -21.50
C ILE A 91 24.40 15.49 -21.47
N PHE A 92 23.70 15.63 -20.33
CA PHE A 92 22.55 16.52 -20.21
C PHE A 92 22.91 18.00 -20.00
N GLU A 93 24.19 18.33 -19.94
CA GLU A 93 24.67 19.70 -20.09
C GLU A 93 24.22 20.29 -21.43
N TYR A 94 24.34 19.50 -22.51
CA TYR A 94 24.05 19.91 -23.89
C TYR A 94 22.71 19.38 -24.41
N GLU A 95 22.32 18.18 -24.01
CA GLU A 95 21.07 17.55 -24.45
C GLU A 95 19.89 17.97 -23.53
N LYS A 96 18.85 18.58 -24.10
CA LYS A 96 17.68 19.10 -23.36
C LYS A 96 16.39 18.36 -23.71
N ASN A 97 15.33 18.57 -22.94
CA ASN A 97 14.02 17.92 -23.13
C ASN A 97 14.08 16.38 -23.01
N ILE A 98 14.85 15.89 -22.04
CA ILE A 98 14.89 14.47 -21.68
C ILE A 98 14.06 14.25 -20.40
N THR A 99 13.26 13.18 -20.41
CA THR A 99 12.57 12.67 -19.23
C THR A 99 13.11 11.27 -18.90
N LEU A 100 13.49 11.03 -17.65
CA LEU A 100 13.93 9.71 -17.18
C LEU A 100 12.80 9.05 -16.38
N GLU A 101 12.40 7.85 -16.78
CA GLU A 101 11.30 7.11 -16.18
C GLU A 101 11.88 6.01 -15.29
N LEU A 102 11.56 6.07 -14.00
CA LEU A 102 12.13 5.18 -12.99
C LEU A 102 11.40 3.84 -12.98
N THR A 103 12.12 2.78 -13.29
CA THR A 103 11.65 1.39 -13.23
C THR A 103 12.20 0.66 -12.00
N ASN A 104 11.54 -0.43 -11.57
CA ASN A 104 11.95 -1.26 -10.44
C ASN A 104 12.13 -0.48 -9.12
N HIS A 105 11.17 0.39 -8.82
CA HIS A 105 11.35 1.36 -7.75
C HIS A 105 11.33 0.74 -6.34
N ASP A 106 10.67 -0.39 -6.15
CA ASP A 106 10.62 -1.17 -4.92
C ASP A 106 11.96 -1.79 -4.47
N GLN A 107 13.02 -1.69 -5.27
CA GLN A 107 14.30 -2.39 -5.02
C GLN A 107 15.33 -1.60 -4.21
N THR A 108 15.03 -0.38 -3.75
CA THR A 108 15.95 0.43 -2.94
C THR A 108 15.37 0.84 -1.59
N ASP A 109 16.21 0.80 -0.56
CA ASP A 109 15.96 1.41 0.74
C ASP A 109 16.74 2.74 0.91
N ASP A 110 17.58 3.12 -0.05
CA ASP A 110 18.43 4.32 0.00
C ASP A 110 17.78 5.52 -0.70
N PHE A 111 16.69 6.01 -0.09
CA PHE A 111 15.89 7.11 -0.62
C PHE A 111 16.64 8.45 -0.63
N ASP A 112 17.52 8.69 0.33
CA ASP A 112 18.26 9.94 0.45
C ASP A 112 19.24 10.11 -0.72
N ASN A 113 20.01 9.07 -1.05
CA ASN A 113 20.92 9.12 -2.19
C ASN A 113 20.17 9.18 -3.51
N LEU A 114 19.08 8.42 -3.67
CA LEU A 114 18.22 8.52 -4.86
C LEU A 114 17.68 9.94 -5.06
N GLN A 115 17.15 10.55 -4.00
CA GLN A 115 16.63 11.91 -4.04
C GLN A 115 17.72 12.94 -4.40
N ASN A 116 18.95 12.75 -3.91
CA ASN A 116 20.10 13.58 -4.27
C ASN A 116 20.48 13.44 -5.75
N SER A 117 20.55 12.21 -6.27
CA SER A 117 20.83 11.94 -7.69
C SER A 117 19.78 12.55 -8.61
N ILE A 118 18.50 12.42 -8.26
CA ILE A 118 17.38 13.08 -8.97
C ILE A 118 17.61 14.59 -8.99
N LEU A 119 17.87 15.20 -7.83
CA LEU A 119 18.07 16.65 -7.72
C LEU A 119 19.24 17.15 -8.59
N CYS A 120 20.35 16.42 -8.61
CA CYS A 120 21.53 16.73 -9.43
C CYS A 120 21.19 16.78 -10.93
N LEU A 121 20.47 15.79 -11.45
CA LEU A 121 20.08 15.73 -12.85
C LEU A 121 18.96 16.74 -13.19
N LYS A 122 18.02 16.99 -12.26
CA LYS A 122 17.01 18.04 -12.42
C LYS A 122 17.63 19.43 -12.58
N ASN A 123 18.73 19.72 -11.88
CA ASN A 123 19.47 20.97 -12.04
C ASN A 123 20.06 21.16 -13.45
N LYS A 124 20.23 20.08 -14.23
CA LYS A 124 20.62 20.14 -15.65
C LYS A 124 19.43 20.28 -16.62
N GLY A 125 18.20 20.26 -16.10
CA GLY A 125 16.96 20.39 -16.87
C GLY A 125 16.33 19.05 -17.29
N VAL A 126 16.79 17.94 -16.71
CA VAL A 126 16.17 16.62 -16.89
C VAL A 126 14.89 16.55 -16.06
N LYS A 127 13.84 15.94 -16.61
CA LYS A 127 12.61 15.65 -15.87
C LYS A 127 12.56 14.18 -15.44
N PHE A 128 11.78 13.87 -14.42
CA PHE A 128 11.62 12.51 -13.93
C PHE A 128 10.17 12.06 -13.93
N ALA A 129 9.94 10.79 -14.24
CA ALA A 129 8.65 10.13 -14.09
C ALA A 129 8.78 8.89 -13.21
N LEU A 130 7.78 8.63 -12.36
CA LEU A 130 7.64 7.34 -11.69
C LEU A 130 6.82 6.41 -12.60
N ASP A 131 7.37 5.26 -12.98
CA ASP A 131 6.68 4.29 -13.84
C ASP A 131 5.91 3.23 -13.06
N ASP A 132 4.92 2.60 -13.70
CA ASP A 132 4.15 1.46 -13.20
C ASP A 132 3.44 1.70 -11.84
N TYR A 133 3.05 2.94 -11.54
CA TYR A 133 2.32 3.24 -10.29
C TYR A 133 0.96 2.53 -10.27
N GLY A 134 0.82 1.57 -9.35
CA GLY A 134 -0.35 0.70 -9.22
C GLY A 134 -0.10 -0.78 -9.50
N LYS A 135 1.12 -1.20 -9.87
CA LYS A 135 1.50 -2.59 -10.18
C LYS A 135 2.00 -3.40 -8.97
N GLY A 136 1.39 -3.24 -7.78
CA GLY A 136 1.65 -4.09 -6.59
C GLY A 136 3.00 -3.91 -5.85
N TYR A 137 3.04 -4.49 -4.63
CA TYR A 137 4.06 -4.50 -3.55
C TYR A 137 4.37 -3.18 -2.78
N PHE A 138 4.87 -3.35 -1.55
CA PHE A 138 5.03 -2.38 -0.46
C PHE A 138 5.79 -1.09 -0.87
N ASN A 139 5.47 0.04 -0.22
CA ASN A 139 6.15 1.34 -0.31
C ASN A 139 5.95 2.18 -1.60
N THR A 140 5.11 1.79 -2.57
CA THR A 140 4.81 2.62 -3.77
C THR A 140 4.41 4.06 -3.43
N ASP A 141 3.67 4.28 -2.35
CA ASP A 141 3.29 5.63 -1.90
C ASP A 141 4.45 6.45 -1.32
N ILE A 142 5.55 5.81 -0.86
CA ILE A 142 6.75 6.53 -0.42
C ILE A 142 7.43 7.20 -1.62
N PHE A 143 7.41 6.54 -2.79
CA PHE A 143 8.00 7.08 -4.02
C PHE A 143 7.23 8.29 -4.57
N LEU A 144 5.97 8.50 -4.16
CA LEU A 144 5.22 9.71 -4.49
C LEU A 144 5.85 10.98 -3.88
N TYR A 145 6.65 10.83 -2.81
CA TYR A 145 7.34 11.94 -2.16
C TYR A 145 8.68 12.28 -2.81
N LEU A 146 9.17 11.48 -3.77
CA LEU A 146 10.34 11.85 -4.55
C LEU A 146 10.07 13.12 -5.37
N ASP A 147 11.12 13.88 -5.64
CA ASP A 147 11.01 15.07 -6.50
C ASP A 147 10.92 14.71 -7.99
N VAL A 148 9.99 13.84 -8.36
CA VAL A 148 9.64 13.53 -9.75
C VAL A 148 8.64 14.55 -10.32
N ASP A 149 8.60 14.73 -11.63
CA ASP A 149 7.68 15.67 -12.28
C ASP A 149 6.37 14.99 -12.69
N TYR A 150 6.45 13.70 -13.05
CA TYR A 150 5.34 12.92 -13.56
C TYR A 150 5.12 11.63 -12.76
N ILE A 151 3.86 11.18 -12.68
CA ILE A 151 3.47 9.85 -12.20
C ILE A 151 2.71 9.14 -13.31
N LYS A 152 3.18 7.96 -13.72
CA LYS A 152 2.56 7.13 -14.75
C LYS A 152 1.59 6.14 -14.11
N LEU A 153 0.31 6.22 -14.47
CA LEU A 153 -0.72 5.28 -14.07
C LEU A 153 -0.74 4.11 -15.05
N ASP A 154 -0.44 2.91 -14.54
CA ASP A 154 -0.37 1.68 -15.35
C ASP A 154 -1.71 1.33 -16.00
N ARG A 155 -1.63 0.68 -17.17
CA ARG A 155 -2.77 0.24 -17.97
C ARG A 155 -3.77 -0.62 -17.20
N ARG A 156 -3.33 -1.37 -16.18
CA ARG A 156 -4.24 -2.20 -15.36
C ARG A 156 -5.29 -1.37 -14.64
N LEU A 157 -4.99 -0.11 -14.31
CA LEU A 157 -5.93 0.80 -13.64
C LEU A 157 -7.03 1.34 -14.57
N ILE A 158 -6.79 1.31 -15.88
CA ILE A 158 -7.74 1.75 -16.91
C ILE A 158 -8.53 0.56 -17.46
N ARG A 159 -8.08 -0.66 -17.20
CA ARG A 159 -8.75 -1.85 -17.68
C ARG A 159 -10.21 -1.85 -17.22
N ASN A 160 -11.13 -1.89 -18.17
CA ASN A 160 -12.57 -2.02 -17.95
C ASN A 160 -13.28 -0.79 -17.36
N ILE A 161 -12.68 0.41 -17.35
CA ILE A 161 -13.34 1.63 -16.83
C ILE A 161 -14.60 2.02 -17.61
N GLU A 162 -14.70 1.59 -18.87
CA GLU A 162 -15.83 1.81 -19.77
C GLU A 162 -17.08 0.98 -19.40
N HIS A 163 -16.90 -0.10 -18.63
CA HIS A 163 -17.99 -0.99 -18.24
C HIS A 163 -18.10 -1.16 -16.72
N ASN A 164 -17.13 -0.66 -15.95
CA ASN A 164 -17.10 -0.74 -14.50
C ASN A 164 -16.89 0.65 -13.88
N TYR A 165 -17.97 1.22 -13.33
CA TYR A 165 -17.95 2.52 -12.67
C TYR A 165 -17.03 2.56 -11.44
N ILE A 166 -16.82 1.44 -10.75
CA ILE A 166 -15.88 1.37 -9.63
C ILE A 166 -14.45 1.52 -10.16
N SER A 167 -14.07 0.77 -11.20
CA SER A 167 -12.76 0.93 -11.85
C SER A 167 -12.52 2.38 -12.30
N TYR A 168 -13.53 3.00 -12.91
CA TYR A 168 -13.50 4.42 -13.27
C TYR A 168 -13.30 5.33 -12.04
N SER A 169 -14.06 5.11 -10.98
CA SER A 169 -14.00 5.91 -9.74
C SER A 169 -12.67 5.75 -9.02
N VAL A 170 -12.07 4.56 -9.04
CA VAL A 170 -10.74 4.28 -8.49
C VAL A 170 -9.68 5.04 -9.25
N LEU A 171 -9.69 4.96 -10.58
CA LEU A 171 -8.76 5.70 -11.42
C LEU A 171 -8.91 7.22 -11.20
N LYS A 172 -10.15 7.71 -11.11
CA LYS A 172 -10.45 9.13 -10.82
C LYS A 172 -9.93 9.56 -9.45
N SER A 173 -10.16 8.75 -8.42
CA SER A 173 -9.69 9.03 -7.05
C SER A 173 -8.16 9.03 -6.97
N LYS A 174 -7.47 8.10 -7.65
CA LYS A 174 -6.01 8.07 -7.72
C LYS A 174 -5.47 9.31 -8.44
N TYR A 175 -6.05 9.64 -9.59
CA TYR A 175 -5.73 10.87 -10.30
C TYR A 175 -5.89 12.10 -9.41
N ASP A 176 -7.05 12.24 -8.75
CA ASP A 176 -7.34 13.39 -7.89
C ASP A 176 -6.40 13.46 -6.69
N HIS A 177 -6.00 12.31 -6.12
CA HIS A 177 -5.00 12.26 -5.05
C HIS A 177 -3.64 12.78 -5.54
N ILE A 178 -3.14 12.25 -6.65
CA ILE A 178 -1.82 12.64 -7.19
C ILE A 178 -1.80 14.12 -7.57
N VAL A 179 -2.84 14.60 -8.24
CA VAL A 179 -2.89 15.98 -8.73
C VAL A 179 -3.17 16.97 -7.60
N ASN A 180 -4.09 16.68 -6.68
CA ASN A 180 -4.55 17.67 -5.68
C ASN A 180 -3.86 17.56 -4.32
N VAL A 181 -3.27 16.40 -3.99
CA VAL A 181 -2.59 16.16 -2.72
C VAL A 181 -1.08 16.11 -2.92
N VAL A 182 -0.61 15.19 -3.76
CA VAL A 182 0.84 15.04 -4.04
C VAL A 182 1.36 16.19 -4.90
N ASN A 183 0.46 16.82 -5.68
CA ASN A 183 0.76 17.93 -6.58
C ASN A 183 1.78 17.55 -7.68
N LYS A 184 1.53 16.41 -8.33
CA LYS A 184 2.31 15.91 -9.46
C LYS A 184 1.44 15.82 -10.71
N VAL A 185 2.10 15.79 -11.87
CA VAL A 185 1.43 15.66 -13.16
C VAL A 185 1.23 14.18 -13.46
N VAL A 186 0.02 13.80 -13.89
CA VAL A 186 -0.30 12.41 -14.20
C VAL A 186 -0.12 12.11 -15.69
N ILE A 187 0.40 10.92 -15.97
CA ILE A 187 0.43 10.29 -17.29
C ILE A 187 -0.43 9.03 -17.22
N ILE A 188 -1.41 8.90 -18.10
CA ILE A 188 -2.31 7.75 -18.16
C ILE A 188 -1.89 6.84 -19.31
N GLU A 189 -1.57 5.58 -19.02
CA GLU A 189 -1.01 4.64 -19.99
C GLU A 189 -1.98 3.53 -20.40
N GLY A 190 -1.93 3.11 -21.66
CA GLY A 190 -2.70 1.97 -22.13
C GLY A 190 -4.16 2.29 -22.43
N ILE A 191 -4.45 3.51 -22.92
CA ILE A 191 -5.76 3.84 -23.48
C ILE A 191 -5.93 3.11 -24.82
N GLU A 192 -6.89 2.18 -24.89
CA GLU A 192 -7.11 1.32 -26.05
C GLU A 192 -8.40 1.66 -26.80
N THR A 193 -9.39 2.28 -26.14
CA THR A 193 -10.69 2.61 -26.74
C THR A 193 -11.04 4.11 -26.64
N PHE A 194 -11.93 4.56 -27.52
CA PHE A 194 -12.48 5.93 -27.48
C PHE A 194 -13.29 6.19 -26.20
N GLU A 195 -13.99 5.17 -25.70
CA GLU A 195 -14.79 5.24 -24.48
C GLU A 195 -13.90 5.47 -23.26
N GLN A 196 -12.80 4.72 -23.14
CA GLN A 196 -11.78 4.95 -22.12
C GLN A 196 -11.21 6.36 -22.19
N PHE A 197 -10.89 6.85 -23.40
CA PHE A 197 -10.38 8.21 -23.58
C PHE A 197 -11.37 9.28 -23.12
N ASN A 198 -12.64 9.18 -23.52
CA ASN A 198 -13.67 10.14 -23.11
C ASN A 198 -13.85 10.17 -21.60
N LEU A 199 -13.80 9.00 -20.95
CA LEU A 199 -13.93 8.90 -19.50
C LEU A 199 -12.77 9.57 -18.77
N VAL A 200 -11.53 9.29 -19.16
CA VAL A 200 -10.37 9.87 -18.49
C VAL A 200 -10.21 11.35 -18.80
N LYS A 201 -10.55 11.82 -20.00
CA LYS A 201 -10.40 13.23 -20.40
C LYS A 201 -11.15 14.21 -19.49
N GLU A 202 -12.24 13.75 -18.87
CA GLU A 202 -13.02 14.53 -17.89
C GLU A 202 -12.28 14.74 -16.55
N PHE A 203 -11.13 14.10 -16.34
CA PHE A 203 -10.43 14.15 -15.06
C PHE A 203 -9.78 15.51 -14.81
N GLY A 204 -9.20 16.11 -15.85
CA GLY A 204 -8.44 17.34 -15.79
C GLY A 204 -7.22 17.31 -16.71
N ASP A 205 -6.25 18.18 -16.40
CA ASP A 205 -4.97 18.24 -17.11
C ASP A 205 -4.14 16.99 -16.86
N MET A 206 -3.75 16.29 -17.92
CA MET A 206 -2.91 15.09 -17.87
C MET A 206 -2.35 14.75 -19.24
N PHE A 207 -1.30 13.93 -19.23
CA PHE A 207 -0.77 13.32 -20.45
C PHE A 207 -1.40 11.94 -20.63
N TYR A 208 -1.50 11.48 -21.87
CA TYR A 208 -2.07 10.18 -22.17
C TYR A 208 -1.39 9.48 -23.35
N GLN A 209 -1.36 8.16 -23.28
CA GLN A 209 -0.69 7.29 -24.25
C GLN A 209 -1.42 5.95 -24.35
N GLY A 210 -1.46 5.37 -25.54
CA GLY A 210 -2.09 4.07 -25.74
C GLY A 210 -2.41 3.76 -27.21
N PHE A 211 -2.84 2.52 -27.46
CA PHE A 211 -3.08 2.01 -28.81
C PHE A 211 -4.29 2.64 -29.50
N TYR A 212 -5.19 3.28 -28.76
CA TYR A 212 -6.25 4.10 -29.34
C TYR A 212 -5.67 5.22 -30.24
N PHE A 213 -4.54 5.81 -29.84
CA PHE A 213 -3.90 6.90 -30.57
C PHE A 213 -2.85 6.37 -31.55
N SER A 214 -1.88 5.64 -31.02
CA SER A 214 -0.80 5.08 -31.82
C SER A 214 -0.11 3.94 -31.09
N LYS A 215 0.25 2.92 -31.86
CA LYS A 215 1.26 1.95 -31.44
C LYS A 215 2.65 2.61 -31.47
N ALA A 216 3.65 1.95 -30.90
CA ALA A 216 5.02 2.38 -31.02
C ALA A 216 5.48 2.34 -32.49
N ILE A 217 5.99 3.46 -32.99
CA ILE A 217 6.41 3.66 -34.38
C ILE A 217 7.93 3.75 -34.48
N THR A 218 8.47 3.55 -35.68
CA THR A 218 9.90 3.70 -35.94
C THR A 218 10.28 5.17 -36.09
N ALA A 219 11.58 5.47 -35.95
CA ALA A 219 12.13 6.81 -36.16
C ALA A 219 11.73 7.44 -37.51
N ALA A 220 11.65 6.62 -38.57
CA ALA A 220 11.30 7.07 -39.92
C ALA A 220 9.81 7.41 -40.10
N GLU A 221 8.94 6.88 -39.24
CA GLU A 221 7.49 7.10 -39.29
C GLU A 221 7.07 8.37 -38.50
N ILE A 222 7.98 8.95 -37.72
CA ILE A 222 7.73 10.19 -36.98
C ILE A 222 7.62 11.35 -37.97
N GLN A 223 6.41 11.93 -38.04
CA GLN A 223 6.14 13.12 -38.84
C GLN A 223 6.47 14.39 -38.07
N LYS A 224 6.65 15.49 -38.81
CA LYS A 224 6.96 16.81 -38.25
C LYS A 224 5.79 17.31 -37.42
N THR A 225 5.95 17.32 -36.10
CA THR A 225 5.01 17.90 -35.15
C THR A 225 5.30 19.39 -34.99
N GLU A 226 4.27 20.24 -35.08
CA GLU A 226 4.45 21.67 -34.79
C GLU A 226 4.80 21.89 -33.31
N PRO A 227 5.63 22.91 -32.99
CA PRO A 227 6.07 23.17 -31.63
C PRO A 227 4.89 23.56 -30.74
N ILE A 228 4.88 23.04 -29.51
CA ILE A 228 3.99 23.50 -28.45
C ILE A 228 4.34 24.96 -28.17
N LEU A 229 3.35 25.86 -28.33
CA LEU A 229 3.47 27.25 -27.91
C LEU A 229 3.96 27.30 -26.45
N ASN A 230 5.14 27.90 -26.24
CA ASN A 230 5.76 28.22 -24.95
C ASN A 230 4.73 28.36 -23.81
N TYR A 231 4.52 27.29 -23.04
CA TYR A 231 3.59 27.32 -21.92
C TYR A 231 4.38 27.29 -20.61
N LYS A 232 4.42 28.46 -19.98
CA LYS A 232 4.67 28.58 -18.53
C LYS A 232 3.74 27.59 -17.85
N ILE A 233 4.30 26.70 -17.03
CA ILE A 233 3.54 25.93 -16.04
C ILE A 233 2.71 26.94 -15.25
N ASN A 234 1.45 27.09 -15.65
CA ASN A 234 0.46 27.76 -14.84
C ASN A 234 0.19 26.75 -13.73
N VAL A 235 0.96 26.88 -12.64
CA VAL A 235 0.65 26.29 -11.35
C VAL A 235 -0.75 26.79 -10.98
N ARG A 236 -1.78 26.08 -11.40
CA ARG A 236 -3.19 26.32 -11.09
C ARG A 236 -3.65 25.03 -10.41
N LYS A 237 -3.49 24.88 -9.09
CA LYS A 237 -4.50 25.32 -8.11
C LYS A 237 -5.90 25.40 -8.76
N GLN A 238 -6.57 24.28 -8.99
CA GLN A 238 -7.93 24.35 -9.57
C GLN A 238 -9.01 23.57 -8.83
N PHE A 239 -8.68 22.52 -8.05
CA PHE A 239 -9.69 21.92 -7.18
C PHE A 239 -9.91 22.73 -5.90
N SER A 240 -8.83 23.31 -5.33
CA SER A 240 -8.97 24.24 -4.20
C SER A 240 -9.66 25.53 -4.64
N LEU A 241 -9.39 26.10 -5.81
CA LEU A 241 -9.85 27.46 -6.12
C LEU A 241 -11.37 27.64 -6.19
N LYS A 242 -12.14 26.69 -6.74
CA LYS A 242 -13.62 26.85 -6.85
C LYS A 242 -14.31 26.71 -5.51
N LEU A 243 -13.89 25.74 -4.70
CA LEU A 243 -14.44 25.56 -3.35
C LEU A 243 -13.92 26.65 -2.40
N ASP A 244 -12.63 26.98 -2.43
CA ASP A 244 -12.02 28.07 -1.66
C ASP A 244 -12.70 29.41 -2.01
N GLN A 245 -13.00 29.64 -3.30
CA GLN A 245 -13.69 30.85 -3.75
C GLN A 245 -15.18 30.84 -3.36
N ALA A 246 -15.87 29.70 -3.42
CA ALA A 246 -17.25 29.60 -2.94
C ALA A 246 -17.37 29.74 -1.42
N ILE A 247 -16.41 29.22 -0.66
CA ILE A 247 -16.27 29.41 0.79
C ILE A 247 -15.88 30.86 1.11
N PHE A 248 -15.02 31.48 0.30
CA PHE A 248 -14.69 32.90 0.39
C PHE A 248 -15.92 33.81 0.13
N ASP A 249 -16.71 33.50 -0.90
CA ASP A 249 -17.93 34.23 -1.25
C ASP A 249 -19.03 34.04 -0.18
N LEU A 250 -19.18 32.84 0.38
CA LEU A 250 -20.00 32.59 1.57
C LEU A 250 -19.56 33.46 2.76
N ASN A 251 -18.25 33.65 2.94
CA ASN A 251 -17.69 34.42 4.04
C ASN A 251 -17.76 35.93 3.88
N ARG A 252 -17.89 36.44 2.65
CA ARG A 252 -18.01 37.88 2.38
C ARG A 252 -19.47 38.35 2.26
N SER A 253 -20.42 37.42 2.14
CA SER A 253 -21.84 37.71 2.04
C SER A 253 -22.37 38.43 3.29
N GLN A 254 -23.06 39.56 3.08
CA GLN A 254 -23.49 40.48 4.15
C GLN A 254 -24.99 40.42 4.48
N ASP A 255 -25.80 39.75 3.65
CA ASP A 255 -27.23 39.59 3.87
C ASP A 255 -27.69 38.12 3.72
N PRO A 256 -28.84 37.74 4.31
CA PRO A 256 -29.32 36.37 4.30
C PRO A 256 -29.55 35.78 2.90
N LYS A 257 -29.97 36.60 1.93
CA LYS A 257 -30.24 36.13 0.56
C LYS A 257 -28.95 35.74 -0.16
N ASN A 258 -27.90 36.54 0.00
CA ASN A 258 -26.58 36.28 -0.56
C ASN A 258 -25.90 35.07 0.11
N VAL A 259 -26.07 34.89 1.42
CA VAL A 259 -25.59 33.69 2.13
C VAL A 259 -26.28 32.44 1.57
N GLN A 260 -27.60 32.47 1.37
CA GLN A 260 -28.34 31.35 0.80
C GLN A 260 -27.88 31.04 -0.63
N GLN A 261 -27.69 32.05 -1.47
CA GLN A 261 -27.18 31.87 -2.83
C GLN A 261 -25.76 31.29 -2.85
N ALA A 262 -24.90 31.71 -1.91
CA ALA A 262 -23.56 31.16 -1.77
C ALA A 262 -23.59 29.70 -1.30
N ILE A 263 -24.50 29.32 -0.39
CA ILE A 263 -24.69 27.93 0.04
C ILE A 263 -25.17 27.06 -1.15
N GLU A 264 -26.12 27.54 -1.96
CA GLU A 264 -26.56 26.82 -3.16
C GLU A 264 -25.43 26.68 -4.20
N ASN A 265 -24.59 27.70 -4.35
CA ASN A 265 -23.39 27.61 -5.17
C ASN A 265 -22.43 26.52 -4.62
N ILE A 266 -22.21 26.46 -3.31
CA ILE A 266 -21.39 25.40 -2.68
C ILE A 266 -22.02 24.03 -2.91
N LYS A 267 -23.36 23.86 -2.80
CA LYS A 267 -24.04 22.59 -3.12
C LYS A 267 -23.84 22.16 -4.58
N SER A 268 -23.81 23.12 -5.50
CA SER A 268 -23.57 22.81 -6.93
C SER A 268 -22.13 22.35 -7.20
N ILE A 269 -21.18 22.78 -6.36
CA ILE A 269 -19.75 22.45 -6.44
C ILE A 269 -19.47 21.14 -5.67
N ASP A 270 -20.03 20.97 -4.47
CA ASP A 270 -19.90 19.81 -3.59
C ASP A 270 -21.02 18.78 -3.84
N LYS A 271 -21.00 18.18 -5.03
CA LYS A 271 -22.06 17.26 -5.51
C LYS A 271 -22.27 16.03 -4.63
N TYR A 272 -21.27 15.64 -3.84
CA TYR A 272 -21.29 14.45 -2.98
C TYR A 272 -21.43 14.79 -1.50
N ASN A 273 -21.71 16.05 -1.18
CA ASN A 273 -21.89 16.55 0.17
C ASN A 273 -20.70 16.28 1.12
N ILE A 274 -19.49 16.35 0.58
CA ILE A 274 -18.22 16.11 1.28
C ILE A 274 -18.00 17.14 2.40
N ILE A 275 -18.67 18.29 2.38
CA ILE A 275 -18.61 19.31 3.42
C ILE A 275 -19.72 19.14 4.47
N GLY A 276 -20.68 18.22 4.26
CA GLY A 276 -21.79 18.01 5.18
C GLY A 276 -22.75 19.21 5.24
N LEU A 277 -23.18 19.70 4.09
CA LEU A 277 -24.27 20.66 3.92
C LEU A 277 -25.60 20.01 4.33
N THR A 278 -26.45 20.73 5.04
CA THR A 278 -27.80 20.27 5.37
C THR A 278 -28.84 21.01 4.55
N SER A 279 -30.01 20.40 4.41
CA SER A 279 -31.19 20.98 3.76
C SER A 279 -31.94 21.98 4.67
N ASN A 280 -31.47 22.20 5.91
CA ASN A 280 -32.16 23.04 6.88
C ASN A 280 -31.75 24.52 6.74
N THR A 281 -32.62 25.33 6.13
CA THR A 281 -32.33 26.73 5.74
C THR A 281 -32.77 27.77 6.78
N PHE A 282 -33.23 27.35 7.97
CA PHE A 282 -33.80 28.24 8.98
C PHE A 282 -32.76 29.08 9.75
N ASP A 283 -31.52 28.60 9.90
CA ASP A 283 -30.43 29.33 10.57
C ASP A 283 -29.17 29.37 9.70
N LEU A 284 -29.14 30.35 8.80
CA LEU A 284 -28.04 30.58 7.85
C LEU A 284 -26.72 30.93 8.55
N TYR A 285 -26.75 31.45 9.77
CA TYR A 285 -25.54 31.81 10.52
C TYR A 285 -24.86 30.56 11.09
N SER A 286 -25.64 29.66 11.69
CA SER A 286 -25.14 28.37 12.19
C SER A 286 -24.67 27.46 11.04
N GLU A 287 -25.39 27.43 9.91
CA GLU A 287 -24.94 26.69 8.73
C GLU A 287 -23.60 27.21 8.20
N ARG A 288 -23.43 28.55 8.12
CA ARG A 288 -22.18 29.16 7.70
C ARG A 288 -21.01 28.82 8.63
N GLN A 289 -21.22 28.79 9.95
CA GLN A 289 -20.18 28.38 10.89
C GLN A 289 -19.82 26.89 10.73
N ARG A 290 -20.82 26.02 10.55
CA ARG A 290 -20.59 24.58 10.33
C ARG A 290 -19.81 24.31 9.06
N ILE A 291 -20.18 24.94 7.95
CA ILE A 291 -19.47 24.85 6.66
C ILE A 291 -17.99 25.22 6.82
N ASN A 292 -17.71 26.34 7.49
CA ASN A 292 -16.34 26.79 7.73
C ASN A 292 -15.56 25.90 8.71
N LYS A 293 -16.23 25.23 9.64
CA LYS A 293 -15.59 24.25 10.53
C LYS A 293 -15.21 22.99 9.74
N ASN A 294 -16.15 22.44 8.97
CA ASN A 294 -15.96 21.23 8.18
C ASN A 294 -14.89 21.44 7.10
N TYR A 295 -14.91 22.57 6.40
CA TYR A 295 -13.87 22.93 5.44
C TYR A 295 -12.47 23.05 6.08
N ARG A 296 -12.37 23.63 7.29
CA ARG A 296 -11.09 23.69 8.03
C ARG A 296 -10.61 22.32 8.52
N GLU A 297 -11.52 21.42 8.88
CA GLU A 297 -11.19 20.04 9.25
C GLU A 297 -10.72 19.22 8.04
N ILE A 298 -11.33 19.38 6.87
CA ILE A 298 -10.86 18.78 5.61
C ILE A 298 -9.44 19.26 5.28
N ILE A 299 -9.16 20.56 5.41
CA ILE A 299 -7.83 21.12 5.18
C ILE A 299 -6.82 20.62 6.22
N LYS A 300 -7.21 20.52 7.49
CA LYS A 300 -6.35 19.99 8.57
C LYS A 300 -6.11 18.49 8.47
N ASN A 301 -7.06 17.73 7.94
CA ASN A 301 -7.01 16.27 7.80
C ASN A 301 -6.46 15.81 6.45
N LYS A 302 -5.83 16.70 5.66
CA LYS A 302 -5.02 16.33 4.47
C LYS A 302 -3.90 15.32 4.76
N THR A 303 -3.65 15.00 6.03
CA THR A 303 -2.68 14.01 6.53
C THR A 303 -3.32 12.79 7.22
N SER A 304 -4.66 12.66 7.23
CA SER A 304 -5.32 11.52 7.86
C SER A 304 -5.27 10.30 6.93
N SER A 305 -4.31 9.41 7.24
CA SER A 305 -4.13 8.06 6.69
C SER A 305 -5.41 7.20 6.66
N HIS A 306 -6.45 7.57 7.40
CA HIS A 306 -7.69 6.79 7.52
C HIS A 306 -8.60 6.86 6.28
N PHE A 307 -8.56 7.94 5.50
CA PHE A 307 -9.36 8.06 4.26
C PHE A 307 -8.66 7.39 3.06
N MET A 308 -7.31 7.42 3.04
CA MET A 308 -6.49 6.70 2.07
C MET A 308 -6.56 5.18 2.26
N LEU A 309 -6.56 4.69 3.51
CA LEU A 309 -6.68 3.26 3.81
C LEU A 309 -8.01 2.68 3.31
N ALA A 310 -9.14 3.39 3.46
CA ALA A 310 -10.44 2.90 2.99
C ALA A 310 -10.48 2.72 1.46
N ALA A 311 -9.84 3.60 0.70
CA ALA A 311 -9.76 3.47 -0.77
C ALA A 311 -8.73 2.43 -1.23
N LEU A 312 -7.65 2.23 -0.47
CA LEU A 312 -6.60 1.23 -0.75
C LEU A 312 -7.07 -0.20 -0.41
N VAL A 313 -7.80 -0.37 0.71
CA VAL A 313 -8.36 -1.65 1.18
C VAL A 313 -9.49 -2.14 0.26
N VAL A 314 -10.30 -1.23 -0.31
CA VAL A 314 -11.46 -1.57 -1.15
C VAL A 314 -11.07 -1.93 -2.60
N CYS A 315 -9.92 -1.48 -3.09
CA CYS A 315 -9.68 -1.40 -4.55
C CYS A 315 -8.48 -2.20 -5.08
N GLY A 316 -7.78 -2.94 -4.22
CA GLY A 316 -6.63 -3.77 -4.62
C GLY A 316 -6.56 -5.13 -3.92
N SER A 317 -7.59 -5.53 -3.18
CA SER A 317 -7.58 -6.79 -2.41
C SER A 317 -8.18 -7.95 -3.19
N ASP A 318 -7.52 -9.11 -3.16
CA ASP A 318 -8.09 -10.41 -3.54
C ASP A 318 -9.22 -10.91 -2.59
N GLY A 319 -9.61 -10.08 -1.60
CA GLY A 319 -10.61 -10.39 -0.57
C GLY A 319 -12.04 -9.92 -0.88
N ALA A 320 -13.01 -10.57 -0.23
CA ALA A 320 -14.44 -10.21 -0.25
C ALA A 320 -14.72 -9.00 0.62
N VAL A 321 -15.29 -7.92 0.06
CA VAL A 321 -15.55 -6.66 0.76
C VAL A 321 -17.02 -6.28 0.71
N VAL A 322 -17.57 -5.79 1.83
CA VAL A 322 -18.92 -5.25 1.97
C VAL A 322 -18.92 -4.02 2.86
N ILE A 323 -19.68 -2.99 2.49
CA ILE A 323 -19.84 -1.76 3.28
C ILE A 323 -21.31 -1.62 3.64
N ARG A 324 -21.55 -1.35 4.92
CA ARG A 324 -22.89 -1.14 5.48
C ARG A 324 -22.99 0.21 6.15
N ASP A 325 -24.18 0.80 6.11
CA ASP A 325 -24.51 1.96 6.94
C ASP A 325 -24.82 1.56 8.40
N LYS A 326 -25.04 2.54 9.26
CA LYS A 326 -25.37 2.33 10.69
C LYS A 326 -26.66 1.54 10.92
N ASP A 327 -27.54 1.48 9.93
CA ASP A 327 -28.83 0.80 10.00
C ASP A 327 -28.73 -0.62 9.40
N GLY A 328 -27.54 -1.02 8.92
CA GLY A 328 -27.23 -2.34 8.39
C GLY A 328 -27.47 -2.51 6.90
N ASN A 329 -27.88 -1.45 6.19
CA ASN A 329 -28.12 -1.52 4.75
C ASN A 329 -26.78 -1.65 4.01
N VAL A 330 -26.70 -2.59 3.07
CA VAL A 330 -25.54 -2.73 2.20
C VAL A 330 -25.53 -1.62 1.18
N ILE A 331 -24.51 -0.77 1.25
CA ILE A 331 -24.28 0.30 0.28
C ILE A 331 -23.28 -0.11 -0.80
N PHE A 332 -22.49 -1.15 -0.53
CA PHE A 332 -21.51 -1.70 -1.47
C PHE A 332 -21.13 -3.13 -1.09
N ASN A 333 -20.88 -3.98 -2.08
CA ASN A 333 -20.18 -5.25 -1.99
C ASN A 333 -19.40 -5.46 -3.31
N ASN A 334 -18.26 -6.17 -3.26
CA ASN A 334 -17.48 -6.49 -4.46
C ASN A 334 -17.82 -7.88 -5.02
N ASP A 335 -17.35 -8.20 -6.23
CA ASP A 335 -17.61 -9.50 -6.87
C ASP A 335 -17.09 -10.68 -6.04
N HIS A 336 -15.97 -10.51 -5.32
CA HIS A 336 -15.46 -11.53 -4.39
C HIS A 336 -16.45 -11.80 -3.25
N PHE A 337 -17.08 -10.77 -2.69
CA PHE A 337 -18.12 -10.92 -1.67
C PHE A 337 -19.38 -11.57 -2.24
N ILE A 338 -19.82 -11.17 -3.43
CA ILE A 338 -20.98 -11.78 -4.10
C ILE A 338 -20.72 -13.26 -4.39
N ASN A 339 -19.53 -13.61 -4.86
CA ASN A 339 -19.13 -15.00 -5.09
C ASN A 339 -19.05 -15.78 -3.78
N TYR A 340 -18.57 -15.14 -2.71
CA TYR A 340 -18.43 -15.72 -1.37
C TYR A 340 -19.79 -16.03 -0.73
N ILE A 341 -20.72 -15.07 -0.72
CA ILE A 341 -22.05 -15.28 -0.11
C ILE A 341 -23.11 -15.84 -1.08
N GLY A 342 -22.82 -15.80 -2.38
CA GLY A 342 -23.69 -16.29 -3.46
C GLY A 342 -24.82 -15.35 -3.88
N ILE A 343 -24.86 -14.11 -3.38
CA ILE A 343 -25.92 -13.14 -3.67
C ILE A 343 -25.42 -11.69 -3.56
N ASP A 344 -25.97 -10.80 -4.39
CA ASP A 344 -25.79 -9.36 -4.24
C ASP A 344 -26.83 -8.79 -3.25
N LEU A 345 -26.35 -8.09 -2.23
CA LEU A 345 -27.17 -7.50 -1.17
C LEU A 345 -27.37 -5.99 -1.33
N VAL A 346 -26.74 -5.33 -2.30
CA VAL A 346 -26.88 -3.88 -2.49
C VAL A 346 -28.33 -3.53 -2.83
N GLY A 347 -28.91 -2.60 -2.04
CA GLY A 347 -30.29 -2.17 -2.20
C GLY A 347 -31.34 -3.18 -1.68
N MET A 348 -30.92 -4.32 -1.14
CA MET A 348 -31.82 -5.28 -0.49
C MET A 348 -32.19 -4.78 0.92
N PRO A 349 -33.48 -4.85 1.32
CA PRO A 349 -33.88 -4.57 2.69
C PRO A 349 -33.17 -5.51 3.68
N VAL A 350 -32.79 -4.99 4.86
CA VAL A 350 -32.02 -5.73 5.87
C VAL A 350 -32.74 -7.02 6.29
N GLU A 351 -34.05 -6.98 6.45
CA GLU A 351 -34.87 -8.15 6.81
C GLU A 351 -34.79 -9.25 5.73
N GLU A 352 -34.84 -8.87 4.45
CA GLU A 352 -34.73 -9.80 3.33
C GLU A 352 -33.31 -10.38 3.24
N ALA A 353 -32.28 -9.57 3.51
CA ALA A 353 -30.90 -10.03 3.56
C ALA A 353 -30.69 -11.06 4.70
N CYS A 354 -31.29 -10.84 5.87
CA CYS A 354 -31.25 -11.77 6.99
C CYS A 354 -31.99 -13.09 6.71
N GLU A 355 -33.02 -13.09 5.86
CA GLU A 355 -33.72 -14.33 5.46
C GLU A 355 -32.91 -15.15 4.44
N LYS A 356 -32.16 -14.48 3.55
CA LYS A 356 -31.45 -15.11 2.44
C LYS A 356 -30.03 -15.55 2.78
N VAL A 357 -29.38 -14.90 3.74
CA VAL A 357 -28.00 -15.21 4.13
C VAL A 357 -27.97 -15.67 5.59
N ALA A 358 -27.58 -16.92 5.79
CA ALA A 358 -27.37 -17.47 7.13
C ALA A 358 -26.35 -16.62 7.90
N ASP A 359 -26.60 -16.40 9.19
CA ASP A 359 -25.73 -15.64 10.10
C ASP A 359 -25.50 -14.16 9.76
N TYR A 360 -26.18 -13.61 8.74
CA TYR A 360 -26.07 -12.18 8.41
C TYR A 360 -26.49 -11.27 9.56
N ARG A 361 -27.48 -11.72 10.35
CA ARG A 361 -27.93 -11.05 11.58
C ARG A 361 -26.80 -10.96 12.62
N THR A 362 -25.95 -11.98 12.70
CA THR A 362 -24.78 -12.02 13.59
C THR A 362 -23.75 -10.98 13.14
N CYS A 363 -23.49 -10.85 11.84
CA CYS A 363 -22.60 -9.81 11.30
C CYS A 363 -23.08 -8.39 11.67
N LEU A 364 -24.39 -8.13 11.59
CA LEU A 364 -24.97 -6.84 11.97
C LEU A 364 -24.84 -6.55 13.47
N ASN A 365 -24.90 -7.57 14.31
CA ASN A 365 -24.67 -7.40 15.76
C ASN A 365 -23.23 -6.99 16.04
N VAL A 366 -22.25 -7.64 15.39
CA VAL A 366 -20.82 -7.31 15.54
C VAL A 366 -20.52 -5.90 15.00
N ASP A 367 -21.13 -5.52 13.88
CA ASP A 367 -21.03 -4.15 13.37
C ASP A 367 -21.56 -3.12 14.37
N ASN A 368 -22.71 -3.41 15.00
CA ASN A 368 -23.28 -2.56 16.05
C ASN A 368 -22.38 -2.48 17.28
N GLU A 369 -21.73 -3.57 17.70
CA GLU A 369 -20.73 -3.55 18.77
C GLU A 369 -19.56 -2.62 18.42
N LEU A 370 -19.03 -2.72 17.19
CA LEU A 370 -17.97 -1.82 16.72
C LEU A 370 -18.43 -0.35 16.67
N LEU A 371 -19.65 -0.10 16.20
CA LEU A 371 -20.27 1.23 16.17
C LEU A 371 -20.38 1.86 17.56
N LEU A 372 -20.79 1.06 18.57
CA LEU A 372 -20.94 1.48 19.96
C LEU A 372 -19.63 1.55 20.75
N SER A 373 -18.58 0.86 20.29
CA SER A 373 -17.27 0.86 20.95
C SER A 373 -16.49 2.16 20.73
N ASP A 374 -15.49 2.43 21.58
CA ASP A 374 -14.52 3.52 21.34
C ASP A 374 -13.49 3.17 20.24
N SER A 375 -13.46 1.92 19.76
CA SER A 375 -12.54 1.46 18.72
C SER A 375 -13.03 1.86 17.32
N CYS A 376 -12.09 2.16 16.44
CA CYS A 376 -12.35 2.39 15.01
C CYS A 376 -12.19 1.12 14.16
N PHE A 377 -11.65 0.05 14.74
CA PHE A 377 -11.36 -1.20 14.04
C PHE A 377 -11.68 -2.40 14.92
N MET A 378 -12.01 -3.51 14.27
CA MET A 378 -12.17 -4.82 14.88
C MET A 378 -11.66 -5.87 13.90
N MET A 379 -10.91 -6.84 14.41
CA MET A 379 -10.38 -7.95 13.64
C MET A 379 -10.87 -9.25 14.28
N SER A 380 -11.35 -10.18 13.48
CA SER A 380 -11.69 -11.53 13.90
C SER A 380 -11.13 -12.55 12.91
N ASP A 381 -10.67 -13.67 13.45
CA ASP A 381 -10.33 -14.86 12.66
C ASP A 381 -11.52 -15.81 12.78
N GLU A 382 -12.11 -16.20 11.66
CA GLU A 382 -13.31 -17.04 11.61
C GLU A 382 -13.08 -18.26 10.74
N VAL A 383 -13.52 -19.43 11.21
CA VAL A 383 -13.54 -20.66 10.41
C VAL A 383 -14.94 -20.79 9.83
N ILE A 384 -15.04 -20.79 8.51
CA ILE A 384 -16.31 -20.76 7.81
C ILE A 384 -16.45 -22.04 6.97
N GLU A 385 -17.60 -22.69 7.07
CA GLU A 385 -17.91 -23.88 6.26
C GLU A 385 -18.30 -23.45 4.84
N THR A 386 -17.45 -23.76 3.87
CA THR A 386 -17.71 -23.59 2.45
C THR A 386 -18.15 -24.91 1.82
N LYS A 387 -18.59 -24.87 0.56
CA LYS A 387 -18.93 -26.08 -0.21
C LYS A 387 -17.75 -27.04 -0.39
N ASN A 388 -16.53 -26.59 -0.16
CA ASN A 388 -15.29 -27.34 -0.36
C ASN A 388 -14.61 -27.77 0.95
N GLY A 389 -15.15 -27.42 2.11
CA GLY A 389 -14.57 -27.71 3.43
C GLY A 389 -14.66 -26.52 4.38
N SER A 390 -13.95 -26.57 5.51
CA SER A 390 -13.82 -25.44 6.44
C SER A 390 -12.64 -24.57 6.04
N GLU A 391 -12.87 -23.28 5.83
CA GLU A 391 -11.85 -22.30 5.43
C GLU A 391 -11.64 -21.25 6.52
N LEU A 392 -10.39 -20.97 6.88
CA LEU A 392 -10.05 -19.90 7.83
C LEU A 392 -9.96 -18.58 7.07
N VAL A 393 -10.71 -17.59 7.52
CA VAL A 393 -10.70 -16.25 6.95
C VAL A 393 -10.35 -15.21 7.99
N HIS A 394 -9.66 -14.16 7.55
CA HIS A 394 -9.42 -12.97 8.34
C HIS A 394 -10.50 -11.93 8.02
N ILE A 395 -11.26 -11.51 9.02
CA ILE A 395 -12.31 -10.51 8.89
C ILE A 395 -11.87 -9.22 9.58
N TYR A 396 -11.71 -8.17 8.77
CA TYR A 396 -11.40 -6.83 9.23
C TYR A 396 -12.65 -5.96 9.12
N ARG A 397 -13.04 -5.35 10.23
CA ARG A 397 -14.14 -4.38 10.29
C ARG A 397 -13.58 -3.02 10.67
N GLN A 398 -13.91 -2.00 9.89
CA GLN A 398 -13.52 -0.62 10.14
C GLN A 398 -14.78 0.23 10.27
N LYS A 399 -14.87 0.96 11.38
CA LYS A 399 -15.83 2.02 11.57
C LYS A 399 -15.34 3.30 10.93
N VAL A 400 -16.13 3.82 10.01
CA VAL A 400 -15.93 5.14 9.41
C VAL A 400 -17.04 6.04 9.90
N SER A 401 -16.66 7.08 10.64
CA SER A 401 -17.60 8.08 11.13
C SER A 401 -17.31 9.40 10.44
N ASN A 402 -18.25 9.87 9.62
CA ASN A 402 -18.09 11.12 8.88
C ASN A 402 -19.41 11.89 8.83
N PHE A 403 -19.39 13.18 9.17
CA PHE A 403 -20.56 14.07 9.12
C PHE A 403 -21.84 13.56 9.81
N GLY A 404 -21.70 12.81 10.91
CA GLY A 404 -22.83 12.24 11.66
C GLY A 404 -23.45 10.99 11.01
N GLN A 405 -22.85 10.48 9.95
CA GLN A 405 -23.12 9.16 9.40
C GLN A 405 -22.02 8.20 9.85
N HIS A 406 -22.42 6.97 10.12
CA HIS A 406 -21.51 5.90 10.49
C HIS A 406 -21.64 4.76 9.49
N PHE A 407 -20.51 4.23 9.07
CA PHE A 407 -20.41 3.10 8.16
C PHE A 407 -19.48 2.06 8.76
N VAL A 408 -19.73 0.82 8.42
CA VAL A 408 -18.81 -0.29 8.71
C VAL A 408 -18.35 -0.88 7.38
N ILE A 409 -17.04 -0.82 7.15
CA ILE A 409 -16.38 -1.54 6.06
C ILE A 409 -15.95 -2.88 6.61
N CYS A 410 -16.40 -3.97 6.00
CA CYS A 410 -16.03 -5.32 6.38
C CYS A 410 -15.30 -5.99 5.20
N SER A 411 -14.06 -6.41 5.43
CA SER A 411 -13.21 -7.07 4.46
C SER A 411 -12.86 -8.46 4.96
N VAL A 412 -13.10 -9.47 4.13
CA VAL A 412 -12.88 -10.89 4.38
C VAL A 412 -11.78 -11.35 3.44
N TYR A 413 -10.69 -11.85 3.99
CA TYR A 413 -9.56 -12.36 3.21
C TYR A 413 -9.46 -13.86 3.42
N GLU A 414 -9.29 -14.62 2.33
CA GLU A 414 -8.77 -15.97 2.42
C GLU A 414 -7.39 -15.89 3.07
N ALA A 415 -7.17 -16.63 4.15
CA ALA A 415 -5.86 -16.75 4.75
C ALA A 415 -4.95 -17.57 3.80
N THR A 416 -4.35 -16.92 2.79
CA THR A 416 -3.38 -17.58 1.87
C THR A 416 -2.11 -18.01 2.59
N ASP A 417 -1.77 -17.31 3.68
CA ASP A 417 -0.89 -17.84 4.69
C ASP A 417 -1.75 -18.78 5.55
N THR A 418 -1.67 -20.10 5.33
CA THR A 418 -2.21 -21.04 6.32
C THR A 418 -1.43 -20.82 7.61
N ILE A 419 -1.87 -19.89 8.45
CA ILE A 419 -1.36 -19.69 9.80
C ILE A 419 -2.05 -20.75 10.64
N ILE A 420 -1.28 -21.76 10.98
CA ILE A 420 -1.81 -22.85 11.79
C ILE A 420 -1.59 -22.44 13.24
N ILE A 421 -2.64 -22.57 14.05
CA ILE A 421 -2.55 -22.38 15.48
C ILE A 421 -2.42 -23.76 16.11
N ASP A 422 -1.49 -23.90 17.06
CA ASP A 422 -1.33 -25.10 17.86
C ASP A 422 -2.54 -25.26 18.80
N GLU A 423 -3.35 -26.31 18.58
CA GLU A 423 -4.58 -26.57 19.33
C GLU A 423 -4.35 -26.67 20.85
N LEU A 424 -3.17 -27.13 21.27
CA LEU A 424 -2.84 -27.27 22.68
C LEU A 424 -2.58 -25.90 23.33
N THR A 425 -1.71 -25.08 22.76
CA THR A 425 -1.20 -23.85 23.38
C THR A 425 -1.87 -22.57 22.89
N ASN A 426 -2.69 -22.68 21.85
CA ASN A 426 -3.27 -21.58 21.08
C ASN A 426 -2.20 -20.65 20.46
N CYS A 427 -0.93 -21.06 20.41
CA CYS A 427 0.17 -20.29 19.82
C CYS A 427 0.21 -20.50 18.31
N TYR A 428 0.76 -19.55 17.56
CA TYR A 428 0.99 -19.76 16.14
C TYR A 428 2.03 -20.87 15.92
N GLN A 429 1.94 -21.62 14.82
CA GLN A 429 2.93 -22.62 14.45
C GLN A 429 4.05 -22.01 13.61
N LYS A 430 5.09 -22.81 13.34
CA LYS A 430 6.31 -22.40 12.63
C LYS A 430 6.07 -21.73 11.26
N ASN A 431 4.96 -22.04 10.59
CA ASN A 431 4.57 -21.39 9.32
C ASN A 431 4.34 -19.87 9.45
N TYR A 432 4.02 -19.35 10.64
CA TYR A 432 3.95 -17.91 10.89
C TYR A 432 5.27 -17.20 10.54
N LEU A 433 6.42 -17.86 10.75
CA LEU A 433 7.73 -17.29 10.47
C LEU A 433 8.02 -17.10 8.97
N SER A 434 7.25 -17.77 8.12
CA SER A 434 7.29 -17.63 6.67
C SER A 434 6.19 -16.70 6.13
N SER A 435 5.33 -16.19 7.01
CA SER A 435 4.17 -15.37 6.64
C SER A 435 4.55 -13.91 6.41
N SER A 436 3.69 -13.21 5.68
CA SER A 436 3.83 -11.77 5.44
C SER A 436 3.76 -10.94 6.74
N TYR A 437 3.07 -11.44 7.76
CA TYR A 437 2.93 -10.83 9.10
C TYR A 437 4.25 -10.73 9.87
N MET A 438 5.27 -11.50 9.48
CA MET A 438 6.58 -11.49 10.13
C MET A 438 7.29 -10.12 10.02
N ASN A 439 7.01 -9.35 8.96
CA ASN A 439 7.73 -8.12 8.61
C ASN A 439 7.55 -6.96 9.61
N GLN A 440 6.50 -7.01 10.44
CA GLN A 440 6.24 -5.99 11.47
C GLN A 440 7.15 -6.14 12.70
N HIS A 441 7.82 -7.28 12.86
CA HIS A 441 8.65 -7.56 14.02
C HIS A 441 10.12 -7.24 13.73
N LYS A 442 10.85 -6.77 14.76
CA LYS A 442 12.26 -6.34 14.62
C LYS A 442 13.22 -7.19 15.44
N VAL A 443 12.71 -7.88 16.46
CA VAL A 443 13.50 -8.72 17.35
C VAL A 443 12.84 -10.09 17.48
N LEU A 444 13.67 -11.14 17.43
CA LEU A 444 13.29 -12.52 17.65
C LEU A 444 13.92 -13.01 18.96
N VAL A 445 13.13 -13.66 19.80
CA VAL A 445 13.58 -14.36 21.00
C VAL A 445 13.26 -15.84 20.85
N PHE A 446 14.28 -16.67 20.77
CA PHE A 446 14.13 -18.13 20.77
C PHE A 446 14.14 -18.62 22.22
N VAL A 447 13.20 -19.48 22.59
CA VAL A 447 12.93 -19.93 23.96
C VAL A 447 12.84 -21.46 23.97
N ASP A 448 13.44 -22.08 24.97
CA ASP A 448 13.37 -23.52 25.21
C ASP A 448 13.08 -23.75 26.70
N LEU A 449 12.10 -24.62 27.00
CA LEU A 449 11.69 -24.91 28.37
C LEU A 449 12.71 -25.80 29.11
N ASP A 450 13.28 -25.25 30.18
CA ASP A 450 14.15 -25.98 31.08
C ASP A 450 13.32 -26.82 32.07
N GLY A 451 13.63 -28.13 32.17
CA GLY A 451 12.96 -29.07 33.08
C GLY A 451 11.72 -29.77 32.49
N PHE A 452 11.29 -29.40 31.28
CA PHE A 452 10.07 -29.96 30.67
C PHE A 452 10.10 -31.49 30.49
N LYS A 453 11.24 -32.02 30.05
CA LYS A 453 11.44 -33.47 29.92
C LYS A 453 11.29 -34.21 31.26
N GLU A 454 11.83 -33.64 32.34
CA GLU A 454 11.78 -34.25 33.67
C GLU A 454 10.34 -34.29 34.21
N ILE A 455 9.54 -33.28 33.88
CA ILE A 455 8.11 -33.25 34.17
C ILE A 455 7.38 -34.36 33.40
N ASN A 456 7.61 -34.50 32.10
CA ASN A 456 7.02 -35.57 31.30
C ASN A 456 7.40 -36.97 31.83
N ASP A 457 8.67 -37.15 32.19
CA ASP A 457 9.18 -38.43 32.70
C ASP A 457 8.62 -38.76 34.09
N SER A 458 8.34 -37.75 34.93
CA SER A 458 7.88 -37.94 36.32
C SER A 458 6.36 -38.00 36.47
N PHE A 459 5.63 -37.19 35.69
CA PHE A 459 4.19 -36.98 35.85
C PHE A 459 3.37 -37.38 34.61
N GLY A 460 4.04 -37.79 33.53
CA GLY A 460 3.43 -38.22 32.28
C GLY A 460 3.10 -37.07 31.33
N HIS A 461 2.91 -37.41 30.05
CA HIS A 461 2.67 -36.44 28.97
C HIS A 461 1.42 -35.58 29.16
N TYR A 462 0.37 -36.10 29.83
CA TYR A 462 -0.84 -35.31 30.12
C TYR A 462 -0.53 -34.08 30.98
N ILE A 463 0.33 -34.23 32.00
CA ILE A 463 0.77 -33.10 32.83
C ILE A 463 1.72 -32.19 32.05
N GLY A 464 2.55 -32.75 31.16
CA GLY A 464 3.34 -31.96 30.21
C GLY A 464 2.47 -31.04 29.34
N ASP A 465 1.35 -31.55 28.83
CA ASP A 465 0.41 -30.78 28.02
C ASP A 465 -0.28 -29.66 28.81
N GLU A 466 -0.58 -29.90 30.09
CA GLU A 466 -1.05 -28.83 31.01
C GLU A 466 0.03 -27.77 31.24
N VAL A 467 1.28 -28.18 31.41
CA VAL A 467 2.41 -27.25 31.58
C VAL A 467 2.62 -26.37 30.34
N LEU A 468 2.53 -26.94 29.14
CA LEU A 468 2.64 -26.18 27.88
C LEU A 468 1.51 -25.15 27.74
N ARG A 469 0.27 -25.52 28.11
CA ARG A 469 -0.88 -24.62 28.15
C ARG A 469 -0.65 -23.46 29.11
N ASP A 470 -0.32 -23.78 30.36
CA ASP A 470 -0.10 -22.79 31.41
C ASP A 470 1.06 -21.84 31.08
N PHE A 471 2.15 -22.37 30.54
CA PHE A 471 3.30 -21.58 30.11
C PHE A 471 2.89 -20.59 29.02
N SER A 472 2.19 -21.07 28.00
CA SER A 472 1.79 -20.27 26.85
C SER A 472 0.79 -19.18 27.23
N LEU A 473 -0.19 -19.50 28.08
CA LEU A 473 -1.15 -18.53 28.61
C LEU A 473 -0.46 -17.46 29.45
N THR A 474 0.37 -17.86 30.41
CA THR A 474 1.08 -16.92 31.29
C THR A 474 2.01 -16.00 30.51
N MET A 475 2.69 -16.52 29.48
CA MET A 475 3.55 -15.71 28.62
C MET A 475 2.74 -14.71 27.81
N LYS A 476 1.63 -15.14 27.18
CA LYS A 476 0.76 -14.26 26.37
C LYS A 476 0.15 -13.12 27.16
N ASP A 477 -0.30 -13.35 28.39
CA ASP A 477 -0.86 -12.31 29.27
C ASP A 477 0.14 -11.17 29.59
N MET A 478 1.43 -11.44 29.42
CA MET A 478 2.51 -10.48 29.65
C MET A 478 3.10 -9.90 28.35
N LEU A 479 2.63 -10.38 27.20
CA LEU A 479 2.92 -9.84 25.88
C LEU A 479 1.93 -8.70 25.54
N ARG A 480 2.33 -7.80 24.65
CA ARG A 480 1.41 -6.77 24.13
C ARG A 480 0.62 -7.39 22.97
N ASP A 481 -0.50 -6.78 22.61
CA ASP A 481 -1.31 -7.21 21.46
C ASP A 481 -0.52 -7.26 20.13
N ALA A 482 0.54 -6.45 20.01
CA ALA A 482 1.43 -6.43 18.84
C ALA A 482 2.61 -7.40 18.91
N ASP A 483 2.82 -8.07 20.04
CA ASP A 483 3.87 -9.08 20.23
C ASP A 483 3.30 -10.47 19.93
N VAL A 484 4.08 -11.34 19.30
CA VAL A 484 3.60 -12.63 18.80
C VAL A 484 4.38 -13.79 19.40
N MET A 485 3.69 -14.87 19.74
CA MET A 485 4.28 -16.11 20.25
C MET A 485 3.99 -17.29 19.31
N VAL A 486 5.06 -17.92 18.84
CA VAL A 486 5.08 -19.05 17.93
C VAL A 486 5.58 -20.30 18.67
N ARG A 487 4.85 -21.41 18.62
CA ARG A 487 5.36 -22.72 19.03
C ARG A 487 6.18 -23.31 17.89
N PHE A 488 7.50 -23.32 18.07
CA PHE A 488 8.45 -23.74 17.04
C PHE A 488 8.68 -25.25 17.03
N GLY A 489 8.59 -25.88 18.20
CA GLY A 489 8.79 -27.31 18.42
C GLY A 489 7.99 -27.82 19.61
N GLY A 490 8.36 -28.99 20.15
CA GLY A 490 7.65 -29.62 21.27
C GLY A 490 7.60 -28.71 22.51
N ASP A 491 8.78 -28.28 22.96
CA ASP A 491 9.05 -27.42 24.12
C ASP A 491 9.79 -26.12 23.73
N GLU A 492 9.86 -25.85 22.43
CA GLU A 492 10.54 -24.68 21.85
C GLU A 492 9.52 -23.65 21.36
N PHE A 493 9.77 -22.39 21.70
CA PHE A 493 8.94 -21.24 21.36
C PHE A 493 9.79 -20.13 20.74
N VAL A 494 9.17 -19.32 19.90
CA VAL A 494 9.73 -18.11 19.33
C VAL A 494 8.82 -16.95 19.67
N ILE A 495 9.37 -15.89 20.25
CA ILE A 495 8.66 -14.66 20.56
C ILE A 495 9.15 -13.57 19.61
N LEU A 496 8.22 -12.89 18.95
CA LEU A 496 8.46 -11.85 17.98
C LEU A 496 8.02 -10.51 18.56
N LEU A 497 8.94 -9.55 18.59
CA LEU A 497 8.74 -8.28 19.27
C LEU A 497 8.96 -7.11 18.30
N ASN A 498 8.08 -6.12 18.37
CA ASN A 498 8.26 -4.85 17.67
C ASN A 498 9.01 -3.85 18.58
N SER A 499 10.33 -4.03 18.73
CA SER A 499 11.19 -3.17 19.56
C SER A 499 12.53 -2.88 18.88
N HIS A 500 12.95 -1.63 18.88
CA HIS A 500 14.24 -1.21 18.30
C HIS A 500 15.43 -1.34 19.28
N VAL A 501 15.19 -1.65 20.56
CA VAL A 501 16.23 -1.67 21.60
C VAL A 501 16.33 -3.04 22.28
N ILE A 502 17.33 -3.83 21.88
CA ILE A 502 17.58 -5.20 22.38
C ILE A 502 17.78 -5.23 23.91
N LYS A 503 18.40 -4.21 24.50
CA LYS A 503 18.65 -4.14 25.95
C LYS A 503 17.35 -4.16 26.76
N ASN A 504 16.32 -3.47 26.28
CA ASN A 504 15.00 -3.42 26.93
C ASN A 504 14.27 -4.76 26.79
N VAL A 505 14.45 -5.44 25.65
CA VAL A 505 13.91 -6.78 25.42
C VAL A 505 14.48 -7.76 26.43
N LYS A 506 15.82 -7.78 26.62
CA LYS A 506 16.46 -8.70 27.57
C LYS A 506 15.92 -8.54 28.99
N GLN A 507 15.78 -7.30 29.47
CA GLN A 507 15.25 -7.04 30.80
C GLN A 507 13.80 -7.53 30.95
N ARG A 508 12.98 -7.33 29.92
CA ARG A 508 11.59 -7.80 29.90
C ARG A 508 11.51 -9.32 29.93
N ILE A 509 12.24 -10.02 29.06
CA ILE A 509 12.25 -11.49 29.01
C ILE A 509 12.73 -12.07 30.36
N GLU A 510 13.69 -11.43 31.02
CA GLU A 510 14.15 -11.86 32.33
C GLU A 510 13.08 -11.71 33.43
N GLN A 511 12.26 -10.66 33.37
CA GLN A 511 11.10 -10.49 34.27
C GLN A 511 10.01 -11.55 34.00
N LEU A 512 9.79 -11.90 32.73
CA LEU A 512 8.88 -12.99 32.35
C LEU A 512 9.37 -14.31 32.96
N ARG A 513 10.66 -14.61 32.80
CA ARG A 513 11.30 -15.82 33.34
C ARG A 513 11.09 -15.97 34.84
N GLN A 514 11.34 -14.91 35.61
CA GLN A 514 11.10 -14.91 37.06
C GLN A 514 9.63 -15.14 37.43
N SER A 515 8.71 -14.58 36.65
CA SER A 515 7.27 -14.74 36.87
C SER A 515 6.80 -16.17 36.60
N ILE A 516 7.31 -16.78 35.52
CA ILE A 516 7.07 -18.19 35.16
C ILE A 516 7.65 -19.11 36.24
N GLU A 517 8.90 -18.91 36.66
CA GLU A 517 9.52 -19.70 37.73
C GLU A 517 8.71 -19.63 39.02
N TYR A 518 8.23 -18.43 39.39
CA TYR A 518 7.39 -18.25 40.56
C TYR A 518 6.03 -18.98 40.45
N TYR A 519 5.39 -18.91 39.27
CA TYR A 519 4.10 -19.55 39.01
C TYR A 519 4.20 -21.08 39.12
N PHE A 520 5.16 -21.69 38.44
CA PHE A 520 5.29 -23.16 38.43
C PHE A 520 5.83 -23.71 39.76
N ASN A 521 6.70 -22.97 40.46
CA ASN A 521 7.16 -23.37 41.79
C ASN A 521 6.00 -23.43 42.81
N LYS A 522 4.97 -22.59 42.67
CA LYS A 522 3.74 -22.69 43.48
C LYS A 522 2.88 -23.91 43.19
N LYS A 523 3.07 -24.54 42.03
CA LYS A 523 2.38 -25.77 41.61
C LYS A 523 3.22 -27.03 41.85
N ASP A 524 4.27 -26.94 42.66
CA ASP A 524 5.24 -28.01 42.93
C ASP A 524 5.90 -28.57 41.65
N THR A 525 5.97 -27.75 40.60
CA THR A 525 6.62 -28.07 39.32
C THR A 525 7.80 -27.14 39.09
N GLN A 526 9.00 -27.68 38.90
CA GLN A 526 10.17 -26.87 38.58
C GLN A 526 10.28 -26.66 37.07
N LEU A 527 9.69 -25.56 36.58
CA LEU A 527 9.80 -25.15 35.19
C LEU A 527 10.49 -23.78 35.08
N SER A 528 11.39 -23.67 34.13
CA SER A 528 11.97 -22.39 33.69
C SER A 528 12.16 -22.42 32.17
N PHE A 529 12.84 -21.44 31.62
CA PHE A 529 13.27 -21.47 30.23
C PHE A 529 14.62 -20.79 30.03
N SER A 530 15.32 -21.22 28.99
CA SER A 530 16.50 -20.56 28.44
C SER A 530 16.11 -19.85 27.15
N TYR A 531 16.78 -18.74 26.84
CA TYR A 531 16.44 -17.91 25.70
C TYR A 531 17.65 -17.30 24.97
N GLY A 532 17.43 -16.93 23.71
CA GLY A 532 18.42 -16.24 22.89
C GLY A 532 17.75 -15.16 22.08
N ILE A 533 18.40 -14.00 21.97
CA ILE A 533 17.84 -12.82 21.32
C ILE A 533 18.64 -12.51 20.06
N ALA A 534 17.95 -12.27 18.95
CA ALA A 534 18.55 -11.82 17.70
C ALA A 534 17.74 -10.69 17.05
N SER A 535 18.44 -9.82 16.33
CA SER A 535 17.82 -8.83 15.44
C SER A 535 17.32 -9.53 14.18
N LEU A 536 16.15 -9.12 13.68
CA LEU A 536 15.57 -9.59 12.42
C LEU A 536 16.06 -8.82 11.18
N GLN A 537 16.96 -7.85 11.35
CA GLN A 537 17.48 -7.03 10.25
C GLN A 537 18.12 -7.84 9.10
N ASP A 538 18.80 -8.94 9.43
CA ASP A 538 19.49 -9.78 8.44
C ASP A 538 18.63 -10.97 7.96
N GLY A 539 17.31 -10.91 8.17
CA GLY A 539 16.36 -11.97 7.80
C GLY A 539 16.09 -13.03 8.88
N VAL A 540 14.96 -13.73 8.72
CA VAL A 540 14.41 -14.66 9.72
C VAL A 540 15.31 -15.88 9.96
N GLU A 541 15.81 -16.50 8.89
CA GLU A 541 16.63 -17.71 8.99
C GLU A 541 17.92 -17.48 9.77
N LEU A 542 18.61 -16.36 9.48
CA LEU A 542 19.84 -15.99 10.16
C LEU A 542 19.57 -15.57 11.62
N ALA A 543 18.46 -14.87 11.88
CA ALA A 543 18.04 -14.50 13.22
C ALA A 543 17.73 -15.73 14.09
N LEU A 544 16.99 -16.71 13.55
CA LEU A 544 16.72 -17.98 14.22
C LEU A 544 18.01 -18.70 14.60
N LYS A 545 18.95 -18.83 13.66
CA LYS A 545 20.24 -19.49 13.90
C LYS A 545 21.07 -18.78 14.99
N ARG A 546 21.09 -17.44 14.98
CA ARG A 546 21.80 -16.64 15.99
C ARG A 546 21.13 -16.75 17.36
N ALA A 547 19.80 -16.68 17.41
CA ALA A 547 19.02 -16.79 18.64
C ALA A 547 19.16 -18.19 19.26
N ASP A 548 19.03 -19.26 18.46
CA ASP A 548 19.24 -20.65 18.90
C ASP A 548 20.66 -20.85 19.48
N THR A 549 21.68 -20.36 18.78
CA THR A 549 23.07 -20.39 19.27
C THR A 549 23.24 -19.66 20.60
N ALA A 550 22.55 -18.52 20.79
CA ALA A 550 22.59 -17.76 22.03
C ALA A 550 21.85 -18.46 23.17
N MET A 551 20.68 -19.04 22.88
CA MET A 551 19.88 -19.83 23.81
C MET A 551 20.66 -21.04 24.31
N TYR A 552 21.30 -21.79 23.41
CA TYR A 552 22.09 -22.97 23.79
C TYR A 552 23.26 -22.60 24.72
N LYS A 553 23.92 -21.45 24.46
CA LYS A 553 24.96 -20.93 25.36
C LYS A 553 24.40 -20.60 26.74
N GLU A 554 23.25 -19.93 26.82
CA GLU A 554 22.60 -19.62 28.09
C GLU A 554 22.20 -20.89 28.85
N LYS A 555 21.55 -21.84 28.19
CA LYS A 555 21.16 -23.14 28.75
C LYS A 555 22.35 -23.89 29.34
N SER A 556 23.49 -23.88 28.65
CA SER A 556 24.73 -24.51 29.14
C SER A 556 25.29 -23.82 30.40
N LEU A 557 25.18 -22.50 30.51
CA LEU A 557 25.62 -21.74 31.67
C LEU A 557 24.70 -21.99 32.87
N ARG A 558 23.38 -22.01 32.65
CA ARG A 558 22.40 -22.31 33.70
C ARG A 558 22.57 -23.73 34.26
N LYS A 559 22.77 -24.73 33.40
CA LYS A 559 23.05 -26.11 33.85
C LYS A 559 24.31 -26.22 34.70
N LYS A 560 25.34 -25.40 34.43
CA LYS A 560 26.56 -25.35 35.27
C LYS A 560 26.28 -24.70 36.62
N GLN A 561 25.48 -23.63 36.67
CA GLN A 561 25.12 -22.95 37.91
C GLN A 561 24.26 -23.82 38.83
N LEU A 562 23.29 -24.55 38.27
CA LEU A 562 22.41 -25.45 39.02
C LEU A 562 23.11 -26.71 39.55
N ARG A 563 24.24 -27.12 38.97
CA ARG A 563 25.06 -28.25 39.46
C ARG A 563 26.02 -27.88 40.60
N VAL A 564 26.14 -26.58 40.91
CA VAL A 564 27.06 -26.05 41.94
C VAL A 564 26.31 -25.72 43.24
N VAL A 565 24.99 -25.96 43.30
CA VAL A 565 24.14 -25.78 44.48
C VAL A 565 23.86 -27.10 45.16
#